data_AF-A0AAJ1TRL6-F1
#
_entry.id   AF-A0AAJ1TRL6-F1
#
_cell.length_a   1.000
_cell.length_b   1.000
_cell.length_c   1.000
_cell.angle_alpha   90.00
_cell.angle_beta   90.00
_cell.angle_gamma   90.00
#
_symmetry.space_group_name_H-M   'P 1'
#
loop_
_entity.id
_entity.type
_entity.pdbx_description
1 polymer ?
#
loop_
_entity_poly.entity_id
_entity_poly.type
_entity_poly.pdbx_seq_one_letter_code
_entity_poly.pdbx_strand_id
1 'polypeptide(L)'
;MPQIKALSDTLRSVAAPGMTPKALRAAVREKHPDATKKDIVRAAFYALTEEHSKDLACLAELHGFALVERVSEDERTIRVDGHKKKRRQKPLEAAPAEAAQAAN
;
A
#
# COMPACT_ATOMS: atom_id res chain seq x y z
N MET A 1 3.83 13.26 8.59
CA MET A 1 4.31 12.89 7.23
C MET A 1 4.46 14.13 6.33
N PRO A 2 5.31 15.12 6.69
CA PRO A 2 5.42 16.37 5.91
C PRO A 2 6.05 16.18 4.51
N GLN A 3 6.96 15.21 4.36
CA GLN A 3 7.69 14.99 3.12
C GLN A 3 6.84 14.46 1.96
N ILE A 4 5.89 13.55 2.23
CA ILE A 4 5.05 12.93 1.18
C ILE A 4 4.08 13.98 0.60
N LYS A 5 3.54 14.86 1.46
CA LYS A 5 2.64 15.94 1.02
C LYS A 5 3.38 17.01 0.21
N ALA A 6 4.56 17.44 0.65
CA ALA A 6 5.36 18.41 -0.11
C ALA A 6 5.72 17.88 -1.52
N LEU A 7 6.04 16.59 -1.62
CA LEU A 7 6.26 15.92 -2.89
C LEU A 7 4.98 15.82 -3.72
N SER A 8 3.81 15.57 -3.11
CA SER A 8 2.53 15.46 -3.82
C SER A 8 2.10 16.80 -4.43
N ASP A 9 2.28 17.89 -3.69
CA ASP A 9 1.96 19.24 -4.17
C ASP A 9 2.90 19.65 -5.31
N THR A 10 4.18 19.28 -5.19
CA THR A 10 5.14 19.48 -6.28
C THR A 10 4.77 18.68 -7.50
N LEU A 11 4.37 17.41 -7.34
CA LEU A 11 3.89 16.56 -8.43
C LEU A 11 2.68 17.16 -9.13
N ARG A 12 1.71 17.72 -8.40
CA ARG A 12 0.55 18.41 -8.97
C ARG A 12 0.95 19.66 -9.78
N SER A 13 1.96 20.39 -9.31
CA SER A 13 2.44 21.62 -9.98
C SER A 13 3.24 21.35 -11.26
N VAL A 14 3.99 20.24 -11.31
CA VAL A 14 4.92 19.95 -12.42
C VAL A 14 4.40 18.91 -13.40
N ALA A 15 3.38 18.14 -13.02
CA ALA A 15 2.75 17.18 -13.92
C ALA A 15 1.98 17.91 -15.02
N ALA A 16 2.31 17.59 -16.27
CA ALA A 16 1.62 18.06 -17.46
C ALA A 16 1.26 16.87 -18.38
N PRO A 17 0.19 16.97 -19.18
CA PRO A 17 -0.14 15.96 -20.19
C PRO A 17 1.05 15.70 -21.13
N GLY A 18 1.33 14.42 -21.42
CA GLY A 18 2.44 14.02 -22.31
C GLY A 18 3.82 13.94 -21.66
N MET A 19 3.95 14.26 -20.36
CA MET A 19 5.24 14.17 -19.65
C MET A 19 5.64 12.72 -19.38
N THR A 20 6.89 12.35 -19.69
CA THR A 20 7.38 10.99 -19.39
C THR A 20 7.63 10.80 -17.89
N PRO A 21 7.48 9.58 -17.34
CA PRO A 21 7.76 9.31 -15.92
C PRO A 21 9.20 9.64 -15.51
N LYS A 22 10.15 9.58 -16.44
CA LYS A 22 11.55 9.97 -16.19
C LYS A 22 11.69 11.48 -16.04
N ALA A 23 11.06 12.25 -16.94
CA ALA A 23 11.03 13.70 -16.88
C ALA A 23 10.30 14.18 -15.61
N LEU A 24 9.16 13.59 -15.27
CA LEU A 24 8.39 13.94 -14.07
C LEU A 24 9.22 13.74 -12.79
N ARG A 25 9.92 12.61 -12.66
CA ARG A 25 10.82 12.37 -11.52
C ARG A 25 12.01 13.33 -11.50
N ALA A 26 12.56 13.70 -12.66
CA ALA A 26 13.65 14.66 -12.74
C ALA A 26 13.18 16.05 -12.26
N ALA A 27 12.04 16.54 -12.76
CA ALA A 27 11.44 17.82 -12.35
C ALA A 27 11.14 17.87 -10.84
N VAL A 28 10.69 16.76 -10.25
CA VAL A 28 10.49 16.69 -8.79
C VAL A 28 11.83 16.73 -8.04
N ARG A 29 12.86 16.05 -8.55
CA ARG A 29 14.19 16.03 -7.92
C ARG A 29 14.96 17.34 -8.03
N GLU A 30 14.69 18.15 -9.05
CA GLU A 30 15.23 19.52 -9.13
C GLU A 30 14.80 20.36 -7.92
N LYS A 31 13.57 20.15 -7.43
CA LYS A 31 13.02 20.85 -6.26
C LYS A 31 13.27 20.08 -4.95
N HIS A 32 13.42 18.76 -5.01
CA HIS A 32 13.62 17.87 -3.87
C HIS A 32 14.79 16.91 -4.14
N PRO A 33 16.05 17.36 -4.01
CA PRO A 33 17.23 16.57 -4.39
C PRO A 33 17.33 15.23 -3.64
N ASP A 34 16.93 15.22 -2.37
CA ASP A 34 16.99 14.03 -1.50
C ASP A 34 15.83 13.06 -1.73
N ALA A 35 14.87 13.40 -2.61
CA ALA A 35 13.70 12.57 -2.85
C ALA A 35 14.07 11.26 -3.55
N THR A 36 13.87 10.16 -2.82
CA THR A 36 14.03 8.83 -3.40
C THR A 36 12.91 8.55 -4.40
N LYS A 37 13.16 7.63 -5.34
CA LYS A 37 12.12 7.18 -6.27
C LYS A 37 10.88 6.67 -5.52
N LYS A 38 11.06 6.02 -4.37
CA LYS A 38 9.96 5.48 -3.56
C LYS A 38 9.10 6.60 -2.97
N ASP A 39 9.71 7.67 -2.50
CA ASP A 39 8.99 8.79 -1.90
C ASP A 39 8.16 9.54 -2.94
N ILE A 40 8.72 9.76 -4.12
CA ILE A 40 8.00 10.40 -5.24
C ILE A 40 6.81 9.54 -5.67
N VAL A 41 7.00 8.23 -5.77
CA VAL A 41 5.90 7.32 -6.13
C VAL A 41 4.82 7.32 -5.04
N ARG A 42 5.19 7.23 -3.75
CA ARG A 42 4.24 7.28 -2.64
C ARG A 42 3.48 8.61 -2.60
N ALA A 43 4.16 9.72 -2.90
CA ALA A 43 3.57 11.05 -2.99
C ALA A 43 2.61 11.20 -4.18
N ALA A 44 2.89 10.55 -5.31
CA ALA A 44 1.95 10.51 -6.44
C ALA A 44 0.65 9.82 -6.04
N PHE A 45 0.73 8.66 -5.36
CA PHE A 45 -0.45 7.99 -4.83
C PHE A 45 -1.20 8.82 -3.79
N TYR A 46 -0.46 9.47 -2.89
CA TYR A 46 -1.05 10.41 -1.92
C TYR A 46 -1.80 11.55 -2.60
N ALA A 47 -1.24 12.12 -3.68
CA ALA A 47 -1.86 13.21 -4.44
C ALA A 47 -3.23 12.80 -5.02
N LEU A 48 -3.36 11.54 -5.44
CA LEU A 48 -4.59 10.97 -6.00
C LEU A 48 -5.62 10.67 -4.92
N THR A 49 -5.21 10.13 -3.77
CA THR A 49 -6.14 9.78 -2.68
C THR A 49 -6.61 10.99 -1.89
N GLU A 50 -5.78 12.03 -1.77
CA GLU A 50 -6.25 13.31 -1.22
C GLU A 50 -7.21 14.04 -2.16
N GLU A 51 -7.31 13.66 -3.44
CA GLU A 51 -8.34 14.15 -4.35
C GLU A 51 -9.68 13.43 -4.11
N HIS A 52 -10.05 13.23 -2.85
CA HIS A 52 -11.42 12.87 -2.51
C HIS A 52 -12.35 13.95 -3.08
N SER A 53 -13.42 13.47 -3.71
CA SER A 53 -14.19 14.10 -4.77
C SER A 53 -14.42 15.62 -4.60
N LYS A 54 -14.21 16.38 -5.67
CA LYS A 54 -14.74 17.76 -5.79
C LYS A 54 -16.29 17.78 -5.86
N ASP A 55 -16.90 16.60 -5.97
CA ASP A 55 -18.34 16.38 -5.94
C ASP A 55 -18.81 16.05 -4.52
N LEU A 56 -19.53 17.01 -3.95
CA LEU A 56 -19.93 17.04 -2.56
C LEU A 56 -21.08 16.07 -2.23
N ALA A 57 -21.92 15.75 -3.21
CA ALA A 57 -23.06 14.85 -2.98
C ALA A 57 -22.56 13.42 -2.75
N CYS A 58 -21.60 12.99 -3.55
CA CYS A 58 -20.97 11.67 -3.45
C CYS A 58 -20.24 11.47 -2.11
N LEU A 59 -19.55 12.50 -1.61
CA LEU A 59 -18.92 12.43 -0.27
C LEU A 59 -19.96 12.30 0.85
N ALA A 60 -21.13 12.92 0.69
CA ALA A 60 -22.20 12.87 1.69
C ALA A 60 -22.85 11.48 1.78
N GLU A 61 -23.07 10.80 0.65
CA GLU A 61 -23.63 9.44 0.64
C GLU A 61 -22.65 8.42 1.22
N LEU A 62 -21.36 8.50 0.85
CA LEU A 62 -20.31 7.64 1.41
C LEU A 62 -20.17 7.82 2.92
N HIS A 63 -20.32 9.06 3.40
CA HIS A 63 -20.31 9.36 4.81
C HIS A 63 -21.56 8.82 5.52
N GLY A 64 -22.74 8.98 4.92
CA GLY A 64 -23.98 8.41 5.45
C GLY A 64 -23.91 6.89 5.58
N PHE A 65 -23.40 6.22 4.56
CA PHE A 65 -23.16 4.78 4.57
C PHE A 65 -22.19 4.35 5.68
N ALA A 66 -21.05 5.03 5.83
CA ALA A 66 -20.07 4.70 6.87
C ALA A 66 -20.63 4.83 8.30
N LEU A 67 -21.58 5.75 8.53
CA LEU A 67 -22.25 5.91 9.81
C LEU A 67 -23.24 4.78 10.10
N VAL A 68 -23.97 4.31 9.09
CA VAL A 68 -24.92 3.22 9.25
C VAL A 68 -24.18 1.91 9.56
N GLU A 69 -23.11 1.60 8.82
CA GLU A 69 -22.35 0.36 8.99
C GLU A 69 -21.51 0.33 10.28
N ARG A 70 -20.96 1.48 10.72
CA ARG A 70 -20.21 1.54 11.98
C ARG A 70 -21.09 1.30 13.22
N VAL A 71 -22.40 1.51 13.12
CA VAL A 71 -23.37 1.14 14.15
C VAL A 71 -23.88 -0.29 13.90
N SER A 72 -22.94 -1.21 13.64
CA SER A 72 -23.20 -2.65 13.70
C SER A 72 -23.19 -3.11 15.16
N GLU A 73 -24.15 -3.93 15.54
CA GLU A 73 -24.44 -4.39 16.93
C GLU A 73 -23.24 -4.96 17.72
N ASP A 74 -22.14 -5.35 17.07
CA ASP A 74 -20.97 -5.98 17.72
C ASP A 74 -20.17 -5.05 18.66
N GLU A 75 -20.32 -3.72 18.55
CA GLU A 75 -19.76 -2.79 19.54
C GLU A 75 -20.58 -2.71 20.85
N ARG A 76 -21.66 -3.50 20.97
CA ARG A 76 -22.29 -3.76 22.27
C ARG A 76 -21.57 -4.85 23.09
N THR A 77 -20.73 -5.70 22.48
CA THR A 77 -20.08 -6.82 23.19
C THR A 77 -18.70 -7.20 22.62
N ILE A 78 -17.64 -6.46 22.93
CA ILE A 78 -16.26 -6.87 22.59
C ILE A 78 -15.79 -7.97 23.57
N ARG A 79 -15.50 -9.18 23.08
CA ARG A 79 -14.70 -10.21 23.80
C ARG A 79 -13.44 -10.53 23.01
N VAL A 80 -12.30 -10.54 23.71
CA VAL A 80 -10.96 -10.70 23.10
C VAL A 80 -10.41 -12.07 23.42
N ASP A 81 -10.20 -12.91 22.40
CA ASP A 81 -9.52 -14.20 22.54
C ASP A 81 -8.33 -14.36 21.56
N GLY A 82 -7.23 -14.89 22.07
CA GLY A 82 -5.86 -14.65 21.60
C GLY A 82 -5.32 -15.49 20.42
N HIS A 83 -4.21 -15.01 19.86
CA HIS A 83 -3.52 -15.56 18.69
C HIS A 83 -2.60 -16.76 18.99
N LYS A 84 -2.75 -17.89 18.27
CA LYS A 84 -1.74 -18.97 18.22
C LYS A 84 -0.92 -18.92 16.91
N LYS A 85 0.41 -18.94 17.06
CA LYS A 85 1.44 -18.75 16.02
C LYS A 85 1.61 -19.96 15.08
N LYS A 86 1.82 -19.67 13.79
CA LYS A 86 2.10 -20.56 12.64
C LYS A 86 3.40 -21.39 12.79
N ARG A 87 3.36 -22.70 12.50
CA ARG A 87 4.54 -23.49 12.07
C ARG A 87 4.59 -23.55 10.54
N ARG A 88 5.69 -23.09 9.94
CA ARG A 88 5.99 -23.19 8.50
C ARG A 88 6.59 -24.56 8.21
N GLN A 89 6.03 -25.31 7.27
CA GLN A 89 6.74 -26.44 6.63
C GLN A 89 7.51 -25.90 5.42
N LYS A 90 8.78 -26.27 5.29
CA LYS A 90 9.66 -25.92 4.16
C LYS A 90 10.02 -27.24 3.46
N PRO A 91 9.86 -27.38 2.14
CA PRO A 91 10.29 -28.57 1.41
C PRO A 91 11.79 -28.43 1.08
N LEU A 92 12.55 -29.52 1.24
CA LEU A 92 13.88 -29.63 0.67
C LEU A 92 14.08 -31.04 0.10
N GLU A 93 14.41 -31.05 -1.18
CA GLU A 93 14.73 -32.17 -2.06
C GLU A 93 16.16 -32.69 -1.82
N ALA A 94 16.43 -33.86 -2.41
CA ALA A 94 17.71 -34.49 -2.74
C ALA A 94 18.21 -35.65 -1.83
N ALA A 95 18.30 -36.82 -2.47
CA ALA A 95 18.96 -38.06 -2.04
C ALA A 95 20.49 -37.89 -1.87
N PRO A 96 21.21 -38.89 -1.33
CA PRO A 96 21.75 -39.94 -2.21
C PRO A 96 21.84 -41.38 -1.63
N ALA A 97 22.14 -42.28 -2.56
CA ALA A 97 22.64 -43.67 -2.50
C ALA A 97 23.26 -44.19 -1.19
N GLU A 98 23.02 -45.46 -0.83
CA GLU A 98 23.84 -46.63 -1.24
C GLU A 98 23.36 -47.95 -0.60
N ALA A 99 23.36 -49.00 -1.43
CA ALA A 99 23.83 -50.37 -1.18
C ALA A 99 23.19 -51.35 -0.16
N ALA A 100 23.20 -52.61 -0.63
CA ALA A 100 23.15 -53.92 0.08
C ALA A 100 21.73 -54.52 0.31
N GLN A 101 21.32 -55.47 -0.54
CA GLN A 101 21.52 -56.94 -0.42
C GLN A 101 20.45 -57.58 0.49
N ALA A 102 19.52 -58.36 -0.06
CA ALA A 102 19.51 -59.84 -0.16
C ALA A 102 18.19 -60.29 0.50
N ALA A 103 17.46 -61.36 0.17
CA ALA A 103 17.61 -62.51 -0.70
C ALA A 103 16.20 -63.15 -0.87
N ASN A 104 16.07 -63.92 -1.96
CA ASN A 104 15.13 -65.01 -2.25
C ASN A 104 13.64 -64.68 -2.45
#